data_AF-R7XRL1-F1
#
_entry.id   AF-R7XRL1-F1
#
_cell.length_a   1.000
_cell.length_b   1.000
_cell.length_c   1.000
_cell.angle_alpha   90.00
_cell.angle_beta   90.00
_cell.angle_gamma   90.00
#
_symmetry.space_group_name_H-M   'P 1'
#
loop_
_entity.id
_entity.type
_entity.pdbx_description
1 polymer ?
#
loop_
_entity_poly.entity_id
_entity_poly.type
_entity_poly.pdbx_seq_one_letter_code
_entity_poly.pdbx_strand_id
1 'polypeptide(L)'
;MALNHHYVGTEHVLLGLLRETNSDAAQILASHTDLKTVRAHVRQIVGVGAESPHEELPLTPRAAQVLVFARREADMYRESLIAPEHLLLGILREGEGIATQVLLELRVDFGMVRAATSRSLRQAQAPGTLPPDEPQNG
;
A
#
# COMPACT_ATOMS: atom_id res chain seq x y z
N MET A 1 11.49 -16.54 4.04
CA MET A 1 12.48 -16.57 2.95
C MET A 1 12.19 -15.43 1.98
N ALA A 2 13.17 -14.54 1.78
CA ALA A 2 13.09 -13.39 0.86
C ALA A 2 13.00 -13.83 -0.61
N LEU A 3 12.58 -12.93 -1.51
CA LEU A 3 12.47 -13.20 -2.96
C LEU A 3 13.82 -13.07 -3.70
N ASN A 4 14.81 -12.42 -3.09
CA ASN A 4 16.19 -12.32 -3.59
C ASN A 4 16.33 -11.63 -4.96
N HIS A 5 15.46 -10.67 -5.27
CA HIS A 5 15.55 -9.88 -6.51
C HIS A 5 16.56 -8.73 -6.38
N HIS A 6 17.26 -8.39 -7.47
CA HIS A 6 18.26 -7.30 -7.54
C HIS A 6 17.63 -5.89 -7.72
N TYR A 7 16.34 -5.75 -7.44
CA TYR A 7 15.59 -4.50 -7.61
C TYR A 7 14.40 -4.49 -6.66
N VAL A 8 13.83 -3.30 -6.46
CA VAL A 8 12.58 -3.12 -5.74
C VAL A 8 11.47 -2.79 -6.74
N GLY A 9 10.64 -3.79 -7.02
CA GLY A 9 9.46 -3.69 -7.88
C GLY A 9 8.18 -3.39 -7.10
N THR A 10 7.07 -3.18 -7.83
CA THR A 10 5.76 -2.91 -7.22
C THR A 10 5.30 -4.02 -6.27
N GLU A 11 5.65 -5.28 -6.57
CA GLU A 11 5.37 -6.46 -5.77
C GLU A 11 6.08 -6.43 -4.42
N HIS A 12 7.27 -5.84 -4.35
CA HIS A 12 7.99 -5.66 -3.08
C HIS A 12 7.32 -4.60 -2.22
N VAL A 13 6.81 -3.53 -2.84
CA VAL A 13 6.00 -2.52 -2.13
C VAL A 13 4.74 -3.17 -1.56
N LEU A 14 4.00 -3.95 -2.36
CA LEU A 14 2.81 -4.68 -1.89
C LEU A 14 3.12 -5.66 -0.74
N LEU A 15 4.21 -6.43 -0.87
CA LEU A 15 4.66 -7.34 0.20
C LEU A 15 5.08 -6.60 1.46
N GLY A 16 5.68 -5.40 1.31
CA GLY A 16 6.01 -4.50 2.41
C GLY A 16 4.75 -4.02 3.14
N LEU A 17 3.72 -3.59 2.41
CA LEU A 17 2.43 -3.18 2.98
C LEU A 17 1.79 -4.30 3.79
N LEU A 18 1.71 -5.51 3.23
CA LEU A 18 1.14 -6.68 3.91
C LEU A 18 1.97 -7.18 5.10
N ARG A 19 3.23 -6.74 5.23
CA ARG A 19 4.08 -7.04 6.38
C ARG A 19 3.84 -6.07 7.53
N GLU A 20 3.43 -4.83 7.25
CA GLU A 20 3.09 -3.82 8.25
C GLU A 20 1.63 -4.03 8.73
N THR A 21 1.42 -5.05 9.55
CA THR A 21 0.08 -5.49 9.99
C THR A 21 -0.65 -4.48 10.86
N ASN A 22 0.04 -3.47 11.37
CA ASN A 22 -0.56 -2.39 12.17
C ASN A 22 -1.13 -1.25 11.30
N SER A 23 -1.06 -1.37 9.97
CA SER A 23 -1.63 -0.38 9.05
C SER A 23 -3.07 -0.71 8.64
N ASP A 24 -3.87 0.31 8.35
CA ASP A 24 -5.20 0.10 7.80
C ASP A 24 -5.11 -0.48 6.38
N ALA A 25 -4.09 -0.10 5.61
CA ALA A 25 -3.81 -0.69 4.30
C ALA A 25 -3.68 -2.23 4.37
N ALA A 26 -2.93 -2.75 5.34
CA ALA A 26 -2.79 -4.20 5.54
C ALA A 26 -4.11 -4.84 5.98
N GLN A 27 -4.86 -4.20 6.88
CA GLN A 27 -6.16 -4.70 7.36
C GLN A 27 -7.21 -4.74 6.24
N ILE A 28 -7.25 -3.71 5.39
CA ILE A 28 -8.14 -3.65 4.22
C ILE A 28 -7.81 -4.80 3.27
N LEU A 29 -6.53 -5.00 2.94
CA LEU A 29 -6.10 -6.11 2.09
C LEU A 29 -6.36 -7.47 2.73
N ALA A 30 -6.28 -7.60 4.06
CA ALA A 30 -6.50 -8.85 4.80
C ALA A 30 -7.90 -9.45 4.58
N SER A 31 -8.90 -8.61 4.24
CA SER A 31 -10.23 -9.07 3.87
C SER A 31 -10.31 -9.74 2.50
N HIS A 32 -9.28 -9.58 1.66
CA HIS A 32 -9.22 -10.10 0.28
C HIS A 32 -8.08 -11.10 0.05
N THR A 33 -6.96 -10.95 0.74
CA THR A 33 -5.78 -11.81 0.60
C THR A 33 -4.88 -11.71 1.84
N ASP A 34 -3.92 -12.63 1.97
CA ASP A 34 -2.87 -12.54 2.99
C ASP A 34 -1.46 -12.46 2.38
N LEU A 35 -0.48 -12.13 3.22
CA LEU A 35 0.94 -12.04 2.85
C LEU A 35 1.50 -13.37 2.30
N LYS A 36 1.01 -14.51 2.79
CA LYS A 36 1.48 -15.83 2.35
C LYS A 36 1.07 -16.10 0.90
N THR A 37 -0.17 -15.79 0.58
CA THR A 37 -0.83 -15.96 -0.71
C THR A 37 -0.21 -15.01 -1.74
N VAL A 38 -0.11 -13.72 -1.43
CA VAL A 38 0.56 -12.75 -2.32
C VAL A 38 1.99 -13.17 -2.62
N ARG A 39 2.75 -13.61 -1.60
CA ARG A 39 4.12 -14.08 -1.81
C ARG A 39 4.20 -15.31 -2.71
N ALA A 40 3.22 -16.22 -2.64
CA ALA A 40 3.17 -17.39 -3.52
C ALA A 40 2.96 -16.97 -4.98
N HIS A 41 2.00 -16.06 -5.24
CA HIS A 41 1.74 -15.54 -6.59
C HIS A 41 2.93 -14.77 -7.16
N VAL A 42 3.57 -13.90 -6.37
CA VAL A 42 4.77 -13.16 -6.82
C VAL A 42 5.87 -14.13 -7.25
N ARG A 43 6.07 -15.24 -6.53
CA ARG A 43 7.05 -16.28 -6.91
C ARG A 43 6.68 -16.99 -8.21
N GLN A 44 5.40 -17.19 -8.48
CA GLN A 44 4.96 -17.82 -9.72
C GLN A 44 5.18 -16.92 -10.93
N ILE A 45 5.01 -15.60 -10.76
CA ILE A 45 5.14 -14.63 -11.85
C ILE A 45 6.60 -14.26 -12.12
N VAL A 46 7.37 -13.96 -11.07
CA VAL A 46 8.73 -13.38 -11.20
C VAL A 46 9.83 -14.38 -10.87
N GLY A 47 9.50 -15.51 -10.24
CA GLY A 47 10.49 -16.48 -9.74
C GLY A 47 11.19 -16.02 -8.45
N VAL A 48 12.18 -16.81 -8.02
CA VAL A 48 13.10 -16.46 -6.94
C VAL A 48 14.41 -16.00 -7.58
N GLY A 49 14.96 -14.88 -7.15
CA GLY A 49 16.24 -14.39 -7.67
C GLY A 49 17.43 -15.24 -7.21
N ALA A 50 18.53 -15.16 -7.95
CA ALA A 50 19.63 -16.13 -7.86
C ALA A 50 20.65 -15.86 -6.75
N GLU A 51 20.81 -14.62 -6.25
CA GLU A 51 21.95 -14.27 -5.38
C GLU A 51 21.64 -13.19 -4.33
N SER A 52 22.49 -13.13 -3.31
CA SER A 52 22.39 -12.29 -2.11
C SER A 52 22.09 -10.81 -2.43
N PRO A 53 21.24 -10.13 -1.63
CA PRO A 53 20.93 -8.73 -1.84
C PRO A 53 22.20 -7.86 -1.80
N HIS A 54 22.38 -6.97 -2.77
CA HIS A 54 23.33 -5.85 -2.67
C HIS A 54 22.79 -4.81 -1.67
N GLU A 55 23.68 -4.04 -1.02
CA GLU A 55 23.32 -3.07 0.05
C GLU A 55 22.30 -2.00 -0.38
N GLU A 56 22.29 -1.61 -1.66
CA GLU A 56 21.27 -0.72 -2.22
C GLU A 56 20.65 -1.34 -3.47
N LEU A 57 19.34 -1.61 -3.41
CA LEU A 57 18.56 -2.14 -4.53
C LEU A 57 17.85 -0.99 -5.25
N PRO A 58 18.05 -0.79 -6.56
CA PRO A 58 17.37 0.26 -7.30
C PRO A 58 15.86 0.00 -7.40
N LEU A 59 15.08 1.07 -7.38
CA LEU A 59 13.65 1.00 -7.70
C LEU A 59 13.45 0.77 -9.20
N THR A 60 12.49 -0.08 -9.54
CA THR A 60 11.98 -0.12 -10.91
C THR A 60 11.26 1.20 -11.27
N PRO A 61 11.17 1.59 -12.55
CA PRO A 61 10.44 2.79 -12.95
C PRO A 61 8.97 2.79 -12.45
N ARG A 62 8.31 1.64 -12.46
CA ARG A 62 6.95 1.47 -11.95
C ARG A 62 6.87 1.64 -10.43
N ALA A 63 7.82 1.08 -9.68
CA ALA A 63 7.87 1.28 -8.23
C ALA A 63 8.12 2.75 -7.85
N ALA A 64 9.00 3.45 -8.59
CA ALA A 64 9.17 4.89 -8.41
C ALA A 64 7.87 5.66 -8.70
N GLN A 65 7.12 5.26 -9.74
CA GLN A 65 5.83 5.83 -10.07
C GLN A 65 4.78 5.63 -8.96
N VAL A 66 4.76 4.45 -8.32
CA VAL A 66 3.91 4.19 -7.14
C VAL A 66 4.20 5.20 -6.03
N LEU A 67 5.48 5.51 -5.75
CA LEU A 67 5.85 6.50 -4.73
C LEU A 67 5.39 7.91 -5.12
N VAL A 68 5.53 8.28 -6.40
CA VAL A 68 5.03 9.57 -6.90
C VAL A 68 3.52 9.68 -6.73
N PHE A 69 2.77 8.62 -7.04
CA PHE A 69 1.32 8.60 -6.82
C PHE A 69 0.98 8.64 -5.34
N ALA A 70 1.66 7.87 -4.49
CA ALA A 70 1.45 7.89 -3.05
C ALA A 70 1.69 9.29 -2.46
N ARG A 71 2.72 10.02 -2.91
CA ARG A 71 2.94 11.42 -2.50
C ARG A 71 1.75 12.30 -2.87
N ARG A 72 1.24 12.19 -4.10
CA ARG A 72 0.10 12.98 -4.56
C ARG A 72 -1.16 12.68 -3.75
N GLU A 73 -1.39 11.42 -3.38
CA GLU A 73 -2.50 11.06 -2.49
C GLU A 73 -2.30 11.72 -1.11
N ALA A 74 -1.11 11.62 -0.50
CA ALA A 74 -0.81 12.29 0.76
C ALA A 74 -1.04 13.81 0.71
N ASP A 75 -0.64 14.46 -0.39
CA ASP A 75 -0.89 15.88 -0.63
C ASP A 75 -2.39 16.20 -0.68
N MET A 76 -3.20 15.37 -1.35
CA MET A 76 -4.67 15.54 -1.40
C MET A 76 -5.31 15.45 -0.02
N TYR A 77 -4.71 14.64 0.86
CA TYR A 77 -5.12 14.46 2.25
C TYR A 77 -4.42 15.44 3.21
N ARG A 78 -3.59 16.37 2.72
CA ARG A 78 -2.82 17.34 3.51
C ARG A 78 -1.90 16.70 4.56
N GLU A 79 -1.43 15.49 4.28
CA GLU A 79 -0.50 14.77 5.15
C GLU A 79 0.94 15.03 4.72
N SER A 80 1.81 15.34 5.69
CA SER A 80 3.22 15.62 5.41
C SER A 80 4.02 14.37 5.08
N LEU A 81 3.58 13.21 5.56
CA LEU A 81 4.23 11.91 5.41
C LEU A 81 3.39 10.96 4.53
N ILE A 82 4.07 10.03 3.85
CA ILE A 82 3.41 8.96 3.09
C ILE A 82 3.13 7.80 4.05
N ALA A 83 1.85 7.56 4.33
CA ALA A 83 1.36 6.38 5.05
C ALA A 83 1.16 5.16 4.13
N PRO A 84 1.05 3.93 4.69
CA PRO A 84 0.76 2.71 3.94
C PRO A 84 -0.48 2.80 3.02
N GLU A 85 -1.50 3.54 3.43
CA GLU A 85 -2.76 3.75 2.70
C GLU A 85 -2.51 4.52 1.39
N HIS A 86 -1.64 5.53 1.42
CA HIS A 86 -1.24 6.27 0.23
C HIS A 86 -0.45 5.39 -0.75
N LEU A 87 0.42 4.53 -0.24
CA LEU A 87 1.14 3.55 -1.05
C LEU A 87 0.19 2.55 -1.71
N LEU A 88 -0.81 2.07 -0.97
CA LEU A 88 -1.84 1.19 -1.53
C LEU A 88 -2.62 1.89 -2.65
N LEU A 89 -3.05 3.14 -2.45
CA LEU A 89 -3.69 3.95 -3.51
C LEU A 89 -2.75 4.19 -4.70
N GLY A 90 -1.45 4.36 -4.44
CA GLY A 90 -0.40 4.49 -5.45
C GLY A 90 -0.25 3.25 -6.33
N ILE A 91 -0.28 2.05 -5.73
CA ILE A 91 -0.27 0.76 -6.46
C ILE A 91 -1.52 0.66 -7.35
N LEU A 92 -2.71 0.90 -6.77
CA LEU A 92 -3.97 0.83 -7.52
C LEU A 92 -4.05 1.87 -8.65
N ARG A 93 -3.29 2.96 -8.55
CA ARG A 93 -3.23 4.02 -9.57
C ARG A 93 -2.19 3.74 -10.65
N GLU A 94 -1.07 3.09 -10.32
CA GLU A 94 -0.08 2.67 -11.32
C GLU A 94 -0.65 1.59 -12.23
N GLY A 95 -1.38 0.61 -11.69
CA GLY A 95 -2.32 -0.21 -12.45
C GLY A 95 -1.74 -1.24 -13.42
N GLU A 96 -0.42 -1.35 -13.56
CA GLU A 96 0.21 -2.20 -14.59
C GLU A 96 1.39 -3.04 -14.09
N GLY A 97 1.90 -2.77 -12.88
CA GLY A 97 3.00 -3.51 -12.27
C GLY A 97 2.60 -4.90 -11.77
N ILE A 98 3.61 -5.68 -11.34
CA ILE A 98 3.41 -7.03 -10.80
C ILE A 98 2.48 -7.03 -9.58
N ALA A 99 2.50 -5.99 -8.74
CA ALA A 99 1.54 -5.88 -7.65
C ALA A 99 0.09 -5.87 -8.15
N THR A 100 -0.19 -5.08 -9.19
CA THR A 100 -1.52 -5.03 -9.82
C THR A 100 -1.88 -6.39 -10.41
N GLN A 101 -0.96 -7.02 -11.15
CA GLN A 101 -1.19 -8.35 -11.71
C GLN A 101 -1.55 -9.38 -10.62
N VAL A 102 -0.80 -9.42 -9.52
CA VAL A 102 -1.07 -10.34 -8.41
C VAL A 102 -2.45 -10.09 -7.80
N LEU A 103 -2.80 -8.83 -7.54
CA LEU A 103 -4.12 -8.50 -6.98
C LEU A 103 -5.27 -8.87 -7.93
N LEU A 104 -5.07 -8.72 -9.25
CA LEU A 104 -6.04 -9.15 -10.27
C LEU A 104 -6.19 -10.67 -10.33
N GLU A 105 -5.09 -11.43 -10.29
CA GLU A 105 -5.12 -12.89 -10.25
C GLU A 105 -5.84 -13.43 -9.02
N LEU A 106 -5.70 -12.72 -7.89
CA LEU A 106 -6.39 -12.99 -6.63
C LEU A 106 -7.84 -12.48 -6.60
N ARG A 107 -8.33 -11.89 -7.70
CA ARG A 107 -9.67 -11.31 -7.83
C ARG A 107 -10.00 -10.27 -6.76
N VAL A 108 -9.00 -9.51 -6.33
CA VAL A 108 -9.19 -8.38 -5.43
C VAL A 108 -9.97 -7.29 -6.18
N ASP A 109 -11.05 -6.79 -5.58
CA ASP A 109 -11.84 -5.70 -6.15
C ASP A 109 -11.15 -4.35 -5.87
N PHE A 110 -10.59 -3.75 -6.91
CA PHE A 110 -9.83 -2.50 -6.77
C PHE A 110 -10.73 -1.32 -6.39
N GLY A 111 -12.00 -1.33 -6.80
CA GLY A 111 -12.97 -0.31 -6.44
C GLY A 111 -13.28 -0.36 -4.95
N MET A 112 -13.51 -1.57 -4.43
CA MET A 112 -13.78 -1.80 -3.01
C MET A 112 -12.58 -1.44 -2.14
N VAL A 113 -11.37 -1.89 -2.50
CA VAL A 113 -10.14 -1.54 -1.78
C VAL A 113 -9.92 -0.04 -1.81
N ARG A 114 -10.01 0.62 -2.98
CA ARG A 114 -9.84 2.09 -3.09
C ARG A 114 -10.84 2.84 -2.22
N ALA A 115 -12.10 2.41 -2.20
CA ALA A 115 -13.16 3.04 -1.41
C ALA A 115 -12.92 2.86 0.10
N ALA A 116 -12.49 1.67 0.53
CA ALA A 116 -12.13 1.39 1.92
C ALA A 116 -10.91 2.22 2.36
N THR A 117 -9.85 2.24 1.56
CA THR A 117 -8.62 3.01 1.87
C THR A 117 -8.89 4.51 1.94
N SER A 118 -9.66 5.04 0.99
CA SER A 118 -10.06 6.47 1.01
C SER A 118 -10.95 6.82 2.20
N ARG A 119 -11.72 5.85 2.73
CA ARG A 119 -12.52 6.03 3.93
C ARG A 119 -11.64 6.07 5.18
N SER A 120 -10.66 5.17 5.32
CA SER A 120 -9.67 5.19 6.41
C SER A 120 -8.98 6.55 6.51
N LEU A 121 -8.42 7.03 5.40
CA LEU A 121 -7.72 8.32 5.36
C LEU A 121 -8.61 9.49 5.78
N ARG A 122 -9.88 9.51 5.35
CA ARG A 122 -10.85 10.52 5.80
C ARG A 122 -11.19 10.41 7.30
N GLN A 123 -11.26 9.20 7.84
CA GLN A 123 -11.55 8.99 9.26
C GLN A 123 -10.38 9.40 10.14
N ALA A 124 -9.14 9.16 9.70
CA ALA A 124 -7.93 9.64 10.37
C ALA A 124 -7.87 11.18 10.45
N GLN A 125 -8.52 11.88 9.51
CA GLN A 125 -8.62 13.34 9.48
C GLN A 125 -9.80 13.92 10.22
N ALA A 126 -10.79 13.10 10.61
CA ALA A 126 -11.92 13.61 11.35
C ALA A 126 -11.39 14.22 12.65
N PRO A 127 -11.53 15.53 12.89
CA PRO A 127 -11.14 16.11 14.16
C PRO A 127 -11.92 15.34 15.22
N GLY A 128 -11.19 14.80 16.22
CA GLY A 128 -11.83 14.23 17.40
C GLY A 128 -12.89 15.23 17.85
N THR A 129 -14.15 14.78 17.89
CA THR A 129 -15.31 15.60 18.25
C THR A 129 -14.91 16.59 19.33
N LEU A 130 -14.80 17.89 18.99
CA LEU A 130 -14.76 18.91 20.03
C LEU A 130 -16.03 18.71 20.85
N PRO A 131 -15.94 18.59 22.19
CA PRO A 131 -17.14 18.59 23.01
C PRO A 131 -17.95 19.86 22.69
N PRO A 132 -19.29 19.79 22.69
CA PRO A 132 -20.13 20.94 22.42
C PRO A 132 -19.72 22.09 23.35
N ASP A 133 -19.54 23.29 22.80
CA ASP A 133 -19.16 24.50 23.52
C ASP A 133 -19.92 24.57 24.86
N GLU A 134 -19.19 24.38 25.95
CA GLU A 134 -19.71 24.59 27.28
C GLU A 134 -20.03 26.09 27.39
N PRO A 135 -21.28 26.48 27.68
CA PRO A 135 -21.62 27.90 27.77
C PRO A 135 -20.79 28.50 28.90
N GLN A 136 -19.88 29.41 28.54
CA GLN A 136 -19.14 30.23 29.50
C GLN A 136 -20.12 31.15 30.20
N ASN A 137 -20.65 30.67 31.33
CA ASN A 137 -21.44 31.46 32.25
C ASN A 137 -20.48 32.01 33.30
N GLY A 138 -20.21 33.32 33.23
CA GLY A 138 -19.33 34.03 34.15
C GLY A 138 -19.12 35.48 33.74
#